data_AF-A0A933W9P2-F1
#
_entry.id   AF-A0A933W9P2-F1
#
_cell.length_a   1.000
_cell.length_b   1.000
_cell.length_c   1.000
_cell.angle_alpha   90.00
_cell.angle_beta   90.00
_cell.angle_gamma   90.00
#
_symmetry.space_group_name_H-M   'P 1'
#
loop_
_entity.id
_entity.type
_entity.pdbx_description
1 polymer ?
#
loop_
_entity_poly.entity_id
_entity_poly.type
_entity_poly.pdbx_seq_one_letter_code
_entity_poly.pdbx_strand_id
1 'polypeptide(L)' 'MNFSTPMTASADASRRMPASVSARLDAADAAVSSLREEQRRLERLGFELPLARCHQQLRYWSFVRAICSLPREVRS' A
#
# COMPACT_ATOMS: atom_id res chain seq x y z
N MET A 1 24.91 6.89 -4.10
CA MET A 1 24.40 5.90 -3.12
C MET A 1 22.90 5.81 -3.28
N ASN A 2 22.38 4.66 -3.73
CA ASN A 2 20.96 4.44 -3.98
C ASN A 2 20.28 4.06 -2.65
N PHE A 3 19.63 5.00 -1.99
CA PHE A 3 18.81 4.71 -0.81
C PHE A 3 17.44 4.18 -1.28
N SER A 4 17.43 2.93 -1.76
CA SER A 4 16.18 2.15 -1.72
C SER A 4 15.98 1.75 -0.28
N THR A 5 15.30 2.61 0.49
CA THR A 5 14.74 2.22 1.79
C THR A 5 13.97 0.91 1.55
N PRO A 6 14.24 -0.17 2.31
CA PRO A 6 13.48 -1.40 2.13
C PRO A 6 12.02 -1.08 2.39
N MET A 7 11.22 -1.09 1.31
CA MET A 7 9.77 -1.01 1.41
C MET A 7 9.33 -2.19 2.27
N THR A 8 8.42 -1.93 3.20
CA THR A 8 7.78 -3.00 3.97
C THR A 8 7.15 -4.00 2.99
N ALA A 9 7.40 -5.29 3.20
CA ALA A 9 7.02 -6.36 2.28
C ALA A 9 5.50 -6.45 1.98
N SER A 10 4.66 -5.80 2.81
CA SER A 10 3.23 -5.66 2.57
C SER A 10 2.90 -4.68 1.44
N ALA A 11 3.72 -3.64 1.22
CA ALA A 11 3.50 -2.60 0.22
C ALA A 11 4.20 -2.87 -1.12
N ASP A 12 4.85 -4.03 -1.28
CA ASP A 12 5.50 -4.43 -2.52
C ASP A 12 4.47 -4.66 -3.63
N ALA A 13 4.42 -3.75 -4.60
CA ALA A 13 3.52 -3.82 -5.75
C ALA A 13 3.85 -4.99 -6.70
N SER A 14 5.06 -5.56 -6.63
CA SER A 14 5.44 -6.74 -7.41
C SER A 14 4.97 -8.05 -6.78
N ARG A 15 4.52 -8.00 -5.52
CA ARG A 15 3.97 -9.16 -4.82
C ARG A 15 2.71 -9.65 -5.54
N ARG A 16 2.67 -10.96 -5.80
CA ARG A 16 1.48 -11.61 -6.39
C ARG A 16 0.26 -11.36 -5.49
N MET A 17 -0.79 -10.80 -6.09
CA MET A 17 -2.07 -10.59 -5.43
C MET A 17 -2.71 -11.92 -5.00
N PRO A 18 -3.31 -12.00 -3.79
CA PRO A 18 -4.07 -13.17 -3.37
C PRO A 18 -5.23 -13.50 -4.33
N ALA A 19 -5.65 -14.77 -4.37
CA ALA A 19 -6.68 -15.21 -5.29
C ALA A 19 -8.09 -14.73 -4.91
N SER A 20 -8.42 -14.72 -3.61
CA SER A 20 -9.76 -14.34 -3.12
C SER A 20 -9.89 -12.83 -2.90
N VAL A 21 -11.12 -12.33 -3.03
CA VAL A 21 -11.43 -10.90 -2.83
C VAL A 21 -11.12 -10.47 -1.40
N SER A 22 -11.56 -11.25 -0.39
CA SER A 22 -11.29 -10.94 1.02
C SER A 22 -9.79 -10.87 1.30
N ALA A 23 -9.00 -11.83 0.82
CA ALA A 23 -7.56 -11.80 1.04
C ALA A 23 -6.86 -10.64 0.31
N ARG A 24 -7.39 -10.18 -0.84
CA ARG A 24 -6.89 -8.96 -1.51
C ARG A 24 -7.19 -7.71 -0.70
N LEU A 25 -8.39 -7.63 -0.11
CA LEU A 25 -8.77 -6.52 0.77
C LEU A 25 -7.86 -6.48 2.01
N ASP A 26 -7.67 -7.63 2.67
CA ASP A 26 -6.79 -7.76 3.84
C ASP A 26 -5.34 -7.36 3.50
N ALA A 27 -4.84 -7.78 2.33
CA ALA A 27 -3.52 -7.41 1.86
C ALA A 27 -3.40 -5.89 1.60
N ALA A 28 -4.41 -5.28 1.00
CA ALA A 28 -4.44 -3.85 0.75
C ALA A 28 -4.53 -3.04 2.07
N ASP A 29 -5.33 -3.50 3.03
CA ASP A 29 -5.43 -2.89 4.37
C ASP A 29 -4.10 -2.97 5.13
N ALA A 30 -3.42 -4.12 5.07
CA ALA A 30 -2.09 -4.29 5.66
C ALA A 30 -1.04 -3.37 5.01
N ALA A 31 -1.08 -3.21 3.68
CA ALA A 31 -0.18 -2.32 2.94
C ALA A 31 -0.40 -0.84 3.34
N VAL A 32 -1.67 -0.38 3.35
CA VAL A 32 -2.01 1.00 3.74
C VAL A 32 -1.60 1.29 5.19
N SER A 33 -1.86 0.36 6.11
CA SER A 33 -1.52 0.53 7.52
C SER A 33 -0.01 0.67 7.71
N SER A 34 0.76 -0.21 7.08
CA SER A 34 2.23 -0.17 7.13
C SER A 34 2.80 1.11 6.51
N LEU A 35 2.26 1.57 5.38
CA LEU A 35 2.71 2.80 4.73
C LEU A 35 2.40 4.04 5.57
N ARG A 36 1.29 4.08 6.33
CA ARG A 36 0.99 5.19 7.25
C ARG A 36 1.94 5.26 8.44
N GLU A 37 2.42 4.11 8.92
CA GLU A 37 3.47 4.06 9.93
C GLU A 37 4.79 4.58 9.37
N GLU A 38 5.14 4.16 8.16
CA GLU A 38 6.35 4.61 7.48
C GLU A 38 6.30 6.11 7.16
N GLN A 39 5.17 6.63 6.70
CA GLN A 39 4.95 8.06 6.50
C GLN A 39 5.26 8.86 7.76
N ARG A 40 4.66 8.48 8.91
CA ARG A 40 4.92 9.12 10.20
C ARG A 40 6.37 9.00 10.65
N ARG A 41 7.07 7.93 10.27
CA ARG A 41 8.51 7.77 10.53
C ARG A 41 9.33 8.74 9.68
N LEU A 42 9.05 8.81 8.38
CA LEU A 42 9.77 9.67 7.44
C LEU A 42 9.53 11.16 7.70
N GLU A 43 8.31 11.55 8.06
CA GLU A 43 7.97 12.92 8.49
C GLU A 43 8.79 13.34 9.71
N ARG A 44 8.88 12.47 10.73
CA ARG A 44 9.70 12.74 11.93
C ARG A 44 11.19 12.86 11.64
N LEU A 45 11.68 12.17 10.60
CA LEU A 45 13.09 12.19 10.20
C LEU A 45 13.41 13.30 9.18
N GLY A 46 12.41 14.01 8.65
CA GLY A 46 12.60 15.05 7.64
C GLY A 46 13.04 14.53 6.26
N PHE A 47 12.74 13.27 5.93
CA PHE A 47 13.17 12.65 4.67
C PHE A 47 12.17 12.90 3.53
N GLU A 48 12.28 14.04 2.85
CA GLU A 48 11.33 14.50 1.83
C GLU A 48 11.20 13.58 0.61
N LEU A 49 12.32 13.12 0.03
CA LEU A 49 12.29 12.26 -1.17
C LEU A 49 11.67 10.87 -0.89
N PRO A 50 12.08 10.15 0.17
CA PRO A 50 11.37 8.95 0.59
C PRO A 50 9.90 9.19 0.93
N LEU A 51 9.56 10.33 1.55
CA LEU A 51 8.19 10.69 1.90
C LEU A 51 7.31 10.85 0.64
N ALA A 52 7.83 11.50 -0.41
CA ALA A 52 7.13 11.62 -1.69
C ALA A 52 6.81 10.25 -2.31
N ARG A 53 7.77 9.30 -2.24
CA ARG A 53 7.54 7.92 -2.69
C ARG A 53 6.51 7.20 -1.83
N CYS A 54 6.56 7.40 -0.51
CA CYS A 54 5.57 6.86 0.43
C CYS A 54 4.15 7.36 0.10
N HIS A 55 3.98 8.65 -0.19
CA HIS A 55 2.71 9.22 -0.62
C HIS A 55 2.18 8.59 -1.91
N GLN A 56 3.05 8.36 -2.90
CA GLN A 56 2.66 7.71 -4.14
C GLN A 56 2.14 6.27 -3.88
N GLN A 57 2.82 5.51 -3.03
CA GLN A 57 2.40 4.17 -2.65
C GLN A 57 1.09 4.18 -1.86
N LEU A 58 0.91 5.13 -0.93
CA LEU A 58 -0.34 5.29 -0.19
C LEU A 58 -1.54 5.53 -1.13
N ARG A 59 -1.36 6.38 -2.15
CA ARG A 59 -2.41 6.62 -3.16
C ARG A 59 -2.75 5.34 -3.92
N TYR A 60 -1.74 4.61 -4.39
CA TYR A 60 -1.94 3.35 -5.11
C TYR A 60 -2.68 2.32 -4.26
N TRP A 61 -2.19 2.03 -3.06
CA TRP A 61 -2.78 1.00 -2.20
C TRP A 61 -4.15 1.38 -1.66
N SER A 62 -4.41 2.66 -1.42
CA SER A 62 -5.75 3.16 -1.07
C SER A 62 -6.75 2.96 -2.22
N PHE A 63 -6.31 3.14 -3.47
CA PHE A 63 -7.12 2.86 -4.64
C PHE A 63 -7.40 1.36 -4.81
N VAL A 64 -6.39 0.50 -4.66
CA VAL A 64 -6.56 -0.97 -4.68
C VAL A 64 -7.54 -1.42 -3.60
N ARG A 65 -7.41 -0.90 -2.38
CA ARG A 65 -8.33 -1.16 -1.28
C ARG A 65 -9.76 -0.78 -1.66
N ALA A 66 -9.96 0.41 -2.23
CA ALA A 66 -11.28 0.86 -2.66
C ALA A 66 -11.90 -0.08 -3.70
N ILE A 67 -11.14 -0.50 -4.72
CA ILE A 67 -11.60 -1.49 -5.70
C ILE A 67 -12.00 -2.80 -5.02
N CYS A 68 -11.18 -3.31 -4.11
CA CYS A 68 -11.44 -4.59 -3.43
C CYS A 68 -12.67 -4.53 -2.51
N SER A 69 -13.04 -3.35 -2.02
CA SER A 69 -14.23 -3.14 -1.18
C SER A 69 -15.54 -3.02 -1.96
N LEU A 70 -15.50 -2.88 -3.29
CA LEU A 70 -16.71 -2.78 -4.09
C LEU A 70 -17.48 -4.11 -4.05
N PRO A 71 -18.82 -4.06 -3.89
CA PRO A 71 -19.65 -5.25 -4.10
C PRO A 71 -19.39 -5.80 -5.51
N ARG A 72 -19.14 -7.11 -5.61
CA ARG A 72 -19.17 -7.74 -6.94
C ARG A 72 -20.63 -7.75 -7.38
N GLU A 73 -20.95 -6.96 -8.41
CA GLU A 73 -22.24 -7.11 -9.07
C GLU A 73 -22.40 -8.57 -9.49
N VAL A 74 -23.47 -9.18 -8.99
CA VAL A 74 -23.94 -10.48 -9.46
C VAL A 74 -24.36 -10.24 -10.90
N ARG A 75 -23.55 -10.70 -11.85
CA ARG A 75 -24.00 -10.80 -13.24
C ARG A 75 -25.01 -11.95 -13.27
N SER A 76 -26.28 -11.57 -13.23
CA SER A 76 -27.44 -12.42 -13.52
C SER A 76 -27.34 -13.03 -14.91
#